data_AF-A0A9J6EGZ8-F1
#
_entry.id   AF-A0A9J6EGZ8-F1
#
_cell.length_a   1.000
_cell.length_b   1.000
_cell.length_c   1.000
_cell.angle_alpha   90.00
_cell.angle_beta   90.00
_cell.angle_gamma   90.00
#
_symmetry.space_group_name_H-M   'P 1'
#
loop_
_entity.id
_entity.type
_entity.pdbx_description
1 polymer ?
#
loop_
_entity_poly.entity_id
_entity_poly.type
_entity_poly.pdbx_seq_one_letter_code
_entity_poly.pdbx_strand_id
1 'polypeptide(L)'
;MQEFLELQTKRRLQSHETIVEYMYSKNAILNKAPYRLAEEERISLILSGIEDDTWAHPLAAQLCGTVTELIDRAALLDARRRTTLCAENDKKPSSSTASRGQG
;
A
#
# COMPACT_ATOMS: atom_id res chain seq x y z
N MET A 1 -18.68 -19.02 -10.29
CA MET A 1 -17.87 -18.76 -9.08
C MET A 1 -16.39 -18.70 -9.45
N GLN A 2 -15.82 -19.79 -9.97
CA GLN A 2 -14.41 -19.89 -10.30
C GLN A 2 -13.90 -18.82 -11.29
N GLU A 3 -14.65 -18.56 -12.36
CA GLU A 3 -14.28 -17.51 -13.34
C GLU A 3 -14.16 -16.11 -12.71
N PHE A 4 -15.06 -15.74 -11.79
CA PHE A 4 -14.96 -14.46 -11.09
C PHE A 4 -13.70 -14.40 -10.23
N LEU A 5 -13.42 -15.45 -9.45
CA LEU A 5 -12.21 -15.52 -8.62
C LEU A 5 -10.95 -15.41 -9.49
N GLU A 6 -10.87 -16.17 -10.58
CA GLU A 6 -9.74 -16.11 -11.51
C GLU A 6 -9.51 -14.70 -12.08
N LEU A 7 -10.59 -13.99 -12.44
CA LEU A 7 -10.49 -12.60 -12.88
C LEU A 7 -9.99 -11.67 -11.77
N GLN A 8 -10.41 -11.88 -10.52
CA GLN A 8 -9.95 -11.07 -9.40
C GLN A 8 -8.48 -11.35 -9.02
N THR A 9 -8.02 -12.59 -9.16
CA THR A 9 -6.62 -12.96 -8.98
C THR A 9 -5.72 -12.33 -10.04
N LYS A 10 -6.25 -12.09 -11.26
CA LYS A 10 -5.55 -11.42 -12.36
C LYS A 10 -5.43 -9.90 -12.20
N ARG A 11 -6.34 -9.24 -11.44
CA ARG A 11 -6.23 -7.80 -11.18
C ARG A 11 -5.06 -7.53 -10.23
N ARG A 12 -4.03 -6.84 -10.74
CA ARG A 12 -2.84 -6.46 -10.00
C ARG A 12 -2.78 -4.95 -9.75
N LEU A 13 -2.10 -4.57 -8.66
CA LEU A 13 -1.73 -3.20 -8.35
C LEU A 13 -0.91 -2.62 -9.51
N GLN A 14 -1.42 -1.56 -10.12
CA GLN A 14 -0.75 -0.82 -11.18
C GLN A 14 0.24 0.19 -10.59
N SER A 15 1.28 0.53 -11.35
CA SER A 15 2.32 1.49 -10.93
C SER A 15 1.82 2.92 -10.74
N HIS A 16 0.67 3.28 -11.35
CA HIS A 16 0.09 4.62 -11.28
C HIS A 16 -1.00 4.76 -10.22
N GLU A 17 -1.48 3.65 -9.63
CA GLU A 17 -2.52 3.69 -8.59
C GLU A 17 -1.87 3.57 -7.20
N THR A 18 -2.40 4.28 -6.20
CA THR A 18 -1.92 4.10 -4.82
C THR A 18 -2.41 2.78 -4.23
N ILE A 19 -1.71 2.28 -3.22
CA ILE A 19 -2.10 1.04 -2.53
C ILE A 19 -3.52 1.13 -1.94
N VAL A 20 -3.91 2.30 -1.45
CA VAL A 20 -5.23 2.56 -0.85
C VAL A 20 -6.32 2.58 -1.92
N GLU A 21 -6.09 3.27 -3.04
CA GLU A 21 -7.03 3.29 -4.18
C GLU A 21 -7.24 1.89 -4.76
N TYR A 22 -6.16 1.13 -4.89
CA TYR A 22 -6.22 -0.27 -5.33
C TYR A 22 -7.10 -1.11 -4.41
N MET A 23 -6.91 -1.01 -3.09
CA MET A 23 -7.67 -1.79 -2.12
C MET A 23 -9.14 -1.41 -2.10
N TYR A 24 -9.47 -0.11 -2.13
CA TYR A 24 -10.86 0.34 -2.21
C TYR A 24 -11.54 -0.14 -3.49
N SER A 25 -10.88 0.01 -4.64
CA SER A 25 -11.39 -0.44 -5.92
C SER A 25 -11.62 -1.95 -5.95
N LYS A 26 -10.66 -2.72 -5.44
CA LYS A 26 -10.78 -4.18 -5.36
C LYS A 26 -11.91 -4.59 -4.43
N ASN A 27 -12.00 -3.98 -3.24
CA ASN A 27 -13.06 -4.24 -2.28
C ASN A 27 -14.46 -3.93 -2.84
N ALA A 28 -14.59 -2.84 -3.61
CA ALA A 28 -15.84 -2.48 -4.27
C ALA A 28 -16.27 -3.52 -5.33
N ILE A 29 -15.31 -4.11 -6.06
CA ILE A 29 -15.58 -5.20 -7.01
C ILE A 29 -16.00 -6.47 -6.26
N LEU A 30 -15.29 -6.83 -5.18
CA LEU A 30 -15.62 -8.00 -4.35
C LEU A 30 -17.00 -7.87 -3.69
N ASN A 31 -17.44 -6.65 -3.35
CA ASN A 31 -18.81 -6.40 -2.86
C ASN A 31 -19.89 -6.65 -3.91
N LYS A 32 -19.55 -6.58 -5.19
CA LYS A 32 -20.46 -6.87 -6.32
C LYS A 32 -20.38 -8.33 -6.77
N ALA A 33 -19.64 -9.17 -6.07
CA ALA A 33 -19.55 -10.59 -6.40
C ALA A 33 -20.95 -11.23 -6.35
N PRO A 34 -21.24 -12.18 -7.25
CA PRO A 34 -22.56 -12.86 -7.29
C PRO A 34 -22.80 -13.78 -6.09
N TYR A 35 -21.88 -13.84 -5.14
CA TYR A 35 -21.95 -14.65 -3.92
C TYR A 35 -21.22 -13.94 -2.78
N ARG A 36 -21.56 -14.33 -1.55
CA ARG A 36 -20.96 -13.74 -0.35
C ARG A 36 -19.56 -14.33 -0.13
N LEU A 37 -18.56 -13.46 -0.17
CA LEU A 37 -17.19 -13.79 0.22
C LEU A 37 -16.98 -13.57 1.72
N ALA A 38 -16.27 -14.49 2.38
CA ALA A 38 -15.79 -14.30 3.74
C ALA A 38 -14.72 -13.20 3.79
N GLU A 39 -14.56 -12.52 4.92
CA GLU A 39 -13.56 -11.46 5.08
C GLU A 39 -12.15 -11.96 4.76
N GLU A 40 -11.79 -13.15 5.24
CA GLU A 40 -10.48 -13.77 5.00
C GLU A 40 -10.22 -13.99 3.50
N GLU A 41 -11.21 -14.52 2.77
CA GLU A 41 -11.14 -14.70 1.31
C GLU A 41 -10.97 -13.35 0.60
N ARG A 42 -11.67 -12.31 1.06
CA ARG A 42 -11.57 -10.96 0.47
C ARG A 42 -10.19 -10.38 0.69
N ILE A 43 -9.65 -10.52 1.90
CA ILE A 43 -8.29 -10.10 2.26
C ILE A 43 -7.28 -10.83 1.37
N SER A 44 -7.39 -12.16 1.26
CA SER A 44 -6.53 -12.98 0.42
C SER A 44 -6.55 -12.53 -1.04
N LEU A 45 -7.73 -12.33 -1.63
CA LEU A 45 -7.88 -11.84 -3.00
C LEU A 45 -7.31 -10.42 -3.18
N ILE A 46 -7.42 -9.55 -2.18
CA ILE A 46 -6.83 -8.21 -2.24
C ILE A 46 -5.31 -8.30 -2.27
N LEU A 47 -4.73 -9.06 -1.33
CA LEU A 47 -3.30 -9.28 -1.21
C LEU A 47 -2.70 -9.98 -2.43
N SER A 48 -3.42 -10.91 -3.05
CA SER A 48 -2.92 -11.69 -4.20
C SER A 48 -2.56 -10.85 -5.43
N GLY A 49 -3.11 -9.63 -5.54
CA GLY A 49 -2.79 -8.73 -6.65
C GLY A 49 -1.72 -7.70 -6.31
N ILE A 50 -1.15 -7.73 -5.11
CA ILE A 50 -0.05 -6.85 -4.70
C ILE A 50 1.24 -7.65 -4.86
N GLU A 51 1.93 -7.45 -5.99
CA GLU A 51 3.21 -8.11 -6.27
C GLU A 51 4.41 -7.35 -5.70
N ASP A 52 4.25 -6.05 -5.50
CA ASP A 52 5.33 -5.20 -5.02
C ASP A 52 5.65 -5.56 -3.57
N ASP A 53 6.83 -6.15 -3.38
CA ASP A 53 7.40 -6.59 -2.10
C ASP A 53 7.30 -5.54 -1.01
N THR A 54 7.46 -4.27 -1.40
CA THR A 54 7.37 -3.12 -0.50
C THR A 54 6.00 -3.12 0.17
N TRP A 55 4.90 -3.44 -0.51
CA TRP A 55 3.57 -3.51 0.09
C TRP A 55 3.18 -4.92 0.54
N ALA A 56 3.49 -5.94 -0.26
CA ALA A 56 3.03 -7.31 -0.06
C ALA A 56 3.44 -7.87 1.31
N HIS A 57 4.73 -7.79 1.66
CA HIS A 57 5.26 -8.32 2.92
C HIS A 57 4.69 -7.66 4.17
N PRO A 58 4.75 -6.32 4.33
CA PRO A 58 4.25 -5.69 5.55
C PRO A 58 2.73 -5.78 5.70
N LEU A 59 1.98 -5.92 4.61
CA LEU A 59 0.53 -6.11 4.65
C LEU A 59 0.14 -7.55 4.97
N ALA A 60 0.81 -8.54 4.36
CA ALA A 60 0.56 -9.95 4.63
C ALA A 60 0.98 -10.36 6.05
N ALA A 61 1.98 -9.68 6.63
CA ALA A 61 2.38 -9.90 8.02
C ALA A 61 1.36 -9.37 9.05
N GLN A 62 0.40 -8.53 8.65
CA GLN A 62 -0.62 -8.01 9.55
C GLN A 62 -1.79 -8.97 9.63
N LEU A 63 -2.11 -9.45 10.84
CA LEU A 63 -3.29 -10.26 11.10
C LEU A 63 -4.55 -9.39 11.12
N CYS A 64 -4.97 -8.93 9.94
CA CYS A 64 -6.19 -8.13 9.78
C CYS A 64 -7.41 -9.06 9.78
N GLY A 65 -8.42 -8.76 10.62
CA GLY A 65 -9.67 -9.51 10.64
C GLY A 65 -10.68 -9.03 9.60
N THR A 66 -10.54 -7.76 9.17
CA THR A 66 -11.45 -7.11 8.23
C THR A 66 -10.70 -6.40 7.10
N VAL A 67 -11.37 -6.22 5.95
CA VAL A 67 -10.80 -5.45 4.83
C VAL A 67 -10.58 -3.98 5.22
N THR A 68 -11.43 -3.42 6.09
CA THR A 68 -11.28 -2.03 6.57
C THR A 68 -10.01 -1.86 7.38
N GLU A 69 -9.70 -2.79 8.29
CA GLU A 69 -8.43 -2.78 9.02
C GLU A 69 -7.24 -2.89 8.07
N LEU A 70 -7.31 -3.76 7.06
CA LEU A 70 -6.24 -3.87 6.06
C LEU A 70 -5.98 -2.55 5.32
N ILE A 71 -7.05 -1.83 4.95
CA ILE A 71 -6.96 -0.53 4.28
C ILE A 71 -6.35 0.53 5.20
N ASP A 72 -6.77 0.59 6.47
CA ASP A 72 -6.21 1.52 7.45
C ASP A 72 -4.70 1.29 7.64
N ARG A 73 -4.28 0.02 7.75
CA ARG A 73 -2.87 -0.35 7.82
C ARG A 73 -2.09 0.04 6.57
N ALA A 74 -2.67 -0.14 5.38
CA ALA A 74 -2.05 0.29 4.13
C ALA A 74 -1.87 1.81 4.08
N ALA A 75 -2.88 2.58 4.50
CA ALA A 75 -2.81 4.03 4.58
C ALA A 75 -1.74 4.51 5.56
N LEU A 76 -1.61 3.86 6.73
CA LEU A 76 -0.57 4.16 7.70
C LEU A 76 0.83 3.86 7.16
N LEU A 77 1.03 2.72 6.50
CA LEU A 77 2.31 2.38 5.87
C LEU A 77 2.69 3.36 4.78
N ASP A 78 1.72 3.78 3.98
CA ASP A 78 1.91 4.77 2.91
C ASP A 78 2.28 6.15 3.46
N ALA A 79 1.57 6.61 4.51
CA ALA A 79 1.92 7.84 5.21
C ALA A 79 3.34 7.77 5.78
N ARG A 80 3.73 6.66 6.41
CA ARG A 80 5.08 6.47 6.97
C ARG A 80 6.16 6.59 5.89
N ARG A 81 5.95 6.02 4.71
CA ARG A 81 6.89 6.14 3.58
C ARG A 81 7.02 7.56 3.06
N ARG A 82 5.91 8.28 2.96
CA ARG A 82 5.94 9.69 2.54
C ARG A 82 6.71 10.55 3.55
N THR A 83 6.57 10.27 4.84
CA THR A 83 7.33 10.97 5.88
C THR A 83 8.83 10.66 5.86
N THR A 84 9.24 9.41 5.56
CA THR A 84 10.67 9.07 5.44
C THR A 84 11.30 9.72 4.20
N LEU A 85 10.58 9.76 3.08
CA LEU A 85 11.04 10.42 1.85
C LEU A 85 11.16 11.95 2.01
N CYS A 86 10.30 12.57 2.84
CA CYS A 86 10.43 14.00 3.16
C CYS A 86 11.60 14.29 4.11
N ALA A 87 11.88 13.40 5.07
CA ALA A 87 12.97 13.58 6.02
C ALA A 87 14.36 13.49 5.37
N GLU A 88 14.52 12.74 4.29
CA GLU A 88 15.80 12.63 3.56
C GLU A 88 16.13 13.88 2.72
N ASN A 89 15.13 14.66 2.29
CA ASN A 89 15.35 15.89 1.52
C ASN A 89 15.75 17.11 2.37
N ASP A 90 15.59 17.06 3.70
CA ASP A 90 15.97 18.16 4.61
C ASP A 90 17.45 18.09 5.06
N LYS A 91 18.18 17.03 4.68
CA LYS A 91 19.62 16.92 4.93
C LYS A 91 20.44 17.57 3.81
N LYS A 92 20.22 18.86 3.53
CA LYS A 92 21.16 19.67 2.74
C LYS A 92 22.25 20.20 3.68
N PRO A 93 23.55 19.90 3.45
CA PRO A 93 24.60 20.40 4.34
C PRO A 93 24.74 21.92 4.14
N SER A 94 24.17 22.70 5.05
CA SER A 94 24.54 24.10 5.23
C SER A 94 25.88 24.15 5.96
N SER A 95 26.97 23.91 5.25
CA SER A 95 28.30 24.32 5.71
C SER A 95 28.65 25.65 5.05
N SER A 96 27.98 26.72 5.48
CA SER A 96 28.50 28.08 5.31
C SER A 96 29.51 28.35 6.43
N THR A 97 30.78 28.10 6.16
CA THR A 97 31.88 28.68 6.95
C THR A 97 32.97 29.17 6.00
N ALA A 98 32.70 30.31 5.37
CA ALA A 98 33.75 31.16 4.82
C ALA A 98 33.85 32.37 5.75
N SER A 99 34.76 32.30 6.71
CA SER A 99 35.28 33.45 7.45
C SER A 99 36.65 33.09 7.96
N ARG A 100 37.67 33.76 7.42
CA ARG A 100 38.59 34.61 8.22
C ARG A 100 39.73 35.07 7.32
N GLY A 101 39.58 36.26 6.76
CA GLY A 101 40.74 37.10 6.47
C GLY A 101 41.31 37.59 7.79
N GLN A 102 42.63 37.57 7.92
CA GLN A 102 43.39 38.53 8.72
C GLN A 102 44.68 38.82 7.95
N GLY A 103 45.00 40.11 7.86
CA GLY A 103 46.24 40.63 7.30
C GLY A 103 47.37 40.63 8.31
#